data_AF-A0A4R0W3S7-F1
#
_entry.id   AF-A0A4R0W3S7-F1
#
_cell.length_a   1.000
_cell.length_b   1.000
_cell.length_c   1.000
_cell.angle_alpha   90.00
_cell.angle_beta   90.00
_cell.angle_gamma   90.00
#
_symmetry.space_group_name_H-M   'P 1'
#
loop_
_entity.id
_entity.type
_entity.pdbx_description
1 polymer ?
#
loop_
_entity_poly.entity_id
_entity_poly.type
_entity_poly.pdbx_seq_one_letter_code
_entity_poly.pdbx_strand_id
1 'polypeptide(L)'
;MTNIIEKPKTNTLIEEYRQQALAYGHEKAIRTFATPMLQAWEKACEGYADEDTELEGFADLMSEVFNVRDAAIAAAINPRFKIGTIINLAAKAHTPYYKRLLSKTLADGFTNPDIKPDHNRLHNAITTACGLTDLASEKKYRAHPLAVAAYLSWWGGKMEQAYSYAILALDADRTTSLAALVLVALSKGKKPAYLN
;
A
#
# COMPACT_ATOMS: atom_id res chain seq x y z
N MET A 1 43.20 -3.50 27.79
CA MET A 1 42.33 -4.15 26.81
C MET A 1 40.90 -3.97 27.28
N THR A 2 40.20 -2.99 26.73
CA THR A 2 38.84 -2.63 27.15
C THR A 2 37.87 -3.37 26.26
N ASN A 3 37.17 -4.37 26.80
CA ASN A 3 36.09 -5.06 26.10
C ASN A 3 34.96 -4.07 25.83
N ILE A 4 34.83 -3.67 24.56
CA ILE A 4 33.64 -3.00 24.06
C ILE A 4 32.56 -4.07 24.00
N ILE A 5 31.61 -4.01 24.92
CA ILE A 5 30.36 -4.76 24.81
C ILE A 5 29.64 -4.18 23.59
N GLU A 6 29.67 -4.88 22.46
CA GLU A 6 28.82 -4.56 21.32
C GLU A 6 27.37 -4.56 21.82
N LYS A 7 26.72 -3.40 21.76
CA LYS A 7 25.27 -3.34 21.94
C LYS A 7 24.64 -4.31 20.92
N PRO A 8 23.65 -5.14 21.28
CA PRO A 8 22.95 -5.94 20.29
C PRO A 8 22.42 -5.01 19.21
N LYS A 9 22.65 -5.34 17.94
CA LYS A 9 22.00 -4.66 16.81
C LYS A 9 20.50 -4.81 17.02
N THR A 10 19.81 -3.72 17.33
CA THR A 10 18.35 -3.69 17.25
C THR A 10 18.01 -3.96 15.79
N ASN A 11 17.39 -5.11 15.51
CA ASN A 11 17.00 -5.44 14.15
C ASN A 11 15.95 -4.43 13.67
N THR A 12 16.04 -4.05 12.40
CA THR A 12 14.99 -3.28 11.75
C THR A 12 13.75 -4.16 11.55
N LEU A 13 12.56 -3.55 11.43
CA LEU A 13 11.30 -4.27 11.17
C LEU A 13 11.40 -5.20 9.95
N ILE A 14 12.12 -4.77 8.90
CA ILE A 14 12.33 -5.57 7.69
C ILE A 14 13.23 -6.77 7.93
N GLU A 15 14.28 -6.63 8.74
CA GLU A 15 15.13 -7.76 9.12
C GLU A 15 14.32 -8.79 9.93
N GLU A 16 13.49 -8.33 10.87
CA GLU A 16 12.61 -9.22 11.64
C GLU A 16 11.58 -9.92 10.74
N TYR A 17 10.98 -9.20 9.79
CA TYR A 17 10.10 -9.78 8.78
C TYR A 17 10.81 -10.88 7.99
N ARG A 18 12.00 -10.61 7.46
CA ARG A 18 12.77 -11.58 6.65
C ARG A 18 13.13 -12.82 7.46
N GLN A 19 13.54 -12.66 8.72
CA GLN A 19 13.84 -13.80 9.60
C GLN A 19 12.59 -14.64 9.87
N GLN A 20 11.45 -14.02 10.16
CA GLN A 20 10.20 -14.77 10.34
C GLN A 20 9.71 -15.44 9.05
N ALA A 21 9.87 -14.79 7.89
CA ALA A 21 9.50 -15.37 6.61
C ALA A 21 10.34 -16.62 6.30
N LEU A 22 11.64 -16.60 6.61
CA LEU A 22 12.52 -17.76 6.48
C LEU A 22 12.16 -18.87 7.47
N ALA A 23 11.88 -18.53 8.73
CA ALA A 23 11.61 -19.52 9.78
C ALA A 23 10.22 -20.16 9.68
N TYR A 24 9.20 -19.40 9.26
CA TYR A 24 7.80 -19.79 9.38
C TYR A 24 6.98 -19.67 8.08
N GLY A 25 7.62 -19.22 7.00
CA GLY A 25 6.99 -19.01 5.70
C GLY A 25 6.38 -17.61 5.53
N HIS A 26 6.34 -17.13 4.28
CA HIS A 26 5.87 -15.80 3.92
C HIS A 26 4.44 -15.51 4.38
N GLU A 27 3.49 -16.44 4.21
CA GLU A 27 2.10 -16.20 4.61
C GLU A 27 2.01 -15.85 6.09
N LYS A 28 2.67 -16.64 6.96
CA LYS A 28 2.61 -16.44 8.41
C LYS A 28 3.31 -15.14 8.80
N ALA A 29 4.48 -14.85 8.23
CA ALA A 29 5.17 -13.58 8.48
C ALA A 29 4.34 -12.37 8.03
N ILE A 30 3.74 -12.40 6.84
CA ILE A 30 2.86 -11.32 6.38
C ILE A 30 1.69 -11.11 7.34
N ARG A 31 1.07 -12.19 7.85
CA ARG A 31 0.00 -12.04 8.86
C ARG A 31 0.50 -11.38 10.13
N THR A 32 1.67 -11.77 10.65
CA THR A 32 2.23 -11.18 11.86
C THR A 32 2.45 -9.68 11.71
N PHE A 33 3.13 -9.25 10.64
CA PHE A 33 3.55 -7.85 10.49
C PHE A 33 2.48 -6.96 9.85
N ALA A 34 1.75 -7.45 8.85
CA ALA A 34 0.82 -6.62 8.08
C ALA A 34 -0.56 -6.48 8.72
N THR A 35 -1.00 -7.42 9.58
CA THR A 35 -2.33 -7.34 10.21
C THR A 35 -2.57 -6.05 10.98
N PRO A 36 -1.73 -5.67 11.96
CA PRO A 36 -1.93 -4.42 12.70
C PRO A 36 -1.94 -3.19 11.79
N MET A 37 -1.01 -3.13 10.84
CA MET A 37 -0.90 -2.00 9.92
C MET A 37 -2.07 -1.91 8.93
N LEU A 38 -2.59 -3.04 8.46
CA LEU A 38 -3.78 -3.08 7.59
C LEU A 38 -5.06 -2.77 8.37
N GLN A 39 -5.12 -3.07 9.67
CA GLN A 39 -6.21 -2.65 10.55
C GLN A 39 -6.19 -1.13 10.76
N ALA A 40 -5.01 -0.59 11.07
CA ALA A 40 -4.76 0.84 11.19
C ALA A 40 -5.10 1.58 9.88
N TRP A 41 -4.64 1.06 8.74
CA TRP A 41 -4.96 1.59 7.42
C TRP A 41 -6.47 1.61 7.13
N GLU A 42 -7.19 0.54 7.46
CA GLU A 42 -8.64 0.46 7.24
C GLU A 42 -9.39 1.50 8.07
N LYS A 43 -9.04 1.64 9.36
CA LYS A 43 -9.58 2.69 10.23
C LYS A 43 -9.29 4.08 9.67
N ALA A 44 -8.07 4.32 9.22
CA ALA A 44 -7.67 5.59 8.62
C ALA A 44 -8.49 5.89 7.35
N CYS A 45 -8.73 4.89 6.49
CA CYS A 45 -9.61 5.03 5.33
C CYS A 45 -11.03 5.45 5.75
N GLU A 46 -11.57 4.88 6.83
CA GLU A 46 -12.89 5.25 7.38
C GLU A 46 -12.92 6.64 8.06
N GLY A 47 -11.76 7.29 8.22
CA GLY A 47 -11.63 8.59 8.87
C GLY A 47 -11.33 8.53 10.37
N TYR A 48 -10.98 7.35 10.88
CA TYR A 48 -10.62 7.10 12.28
C TYR A 48 -9.09 6.98 12.45
N ALA A 49 -8.34 8.00 12.05
CA ALA A 49 -6.92 8.09 12.39
C ALA A 49 -6.77 8.70 13.79
N ASP A 50 -6.50 7.86 14.79
CA ASP A 50 -6.15 8.28 16.15
C ASP A 50 -4.63 8.38 16.32
N GLU A 51 -4.16 9.02 17.41
CA GLU A 51 -2.72 9.12 17.72
C GLU A 51 -2.07 7.74 17.94
N ASP A 52 -2.89 6.72 18.27
CA ASP A 52 -2.48 5.33 18.53
C ASP A 52 -2.45 4.45 17.26
N THR A 53 -2.60 5.04 16.08
CA THR A 53 -2.69 4.28 14.82
C THR A 53 -1.34 3.63 14.46
N GLU A 54 -1.25 2.30 14.53
CA GLU A 54 -0.06 1.49 14.23
C GLU A 54 0.32 1.48 12.73
N LEU A 55 0.84 2.59 12.22
CA LEU A 55 1.35 2.72 10.84
C LEU A 55 2.89 2.77 10.75
N GLU A 56 3.59 2.73 11.87
CA GLU A 56 5.05 2.72 11.90
C GLU A 56 5.60 1.50 11.14
N GLY A 57 6.59 1.73 10.27
CA GLY A 57 7.18 0.69 9.42
C GLY A 57 6.28 0.18 8.30
N PHE A 58 5.07 0.70 8.12
CA PHE A 58 4.16 0.25 7.05
C PHE A 58 4.69 0.59 5.65
N ALA A 59 5.30 1.78 5.49
CA ALA A 59 5.97 2.18 4.25
C ALA A 59 7.09 1.19 3.87
N ASP A 60 7.89 0.80 4.85
CA ASP A 60 8.98 -0.16 4.70
C ASP A 60 8.41 -1.52 4.31
N LEU A 61 7.36 -1.99 5.01
CA LEU A 61 6.74 -3.28 4.74
C LEU A 61 6.09 -3.35 3.35
N MET A 62 5.48 -2.26 2.88
CA MET A 62 4.95 -2.18 1.51
C MET A 62 6.04 -2.29 0.43
N SER A 63 7.25 -1.82 0.76
CA SER A 63 8.40 -1.87 -0.13
C SER A 63 9.06 -3.25 -0.13
N GLU A 64 9.01 -3.97 0.99
CA GLU A 64 9.48 -5.35 1.09
C GLU A 64 8.47 -6.36 0.52
N VAL A 65 7.17 -6.12 0.71
CA VAL A 65 6.08 -7.05 0.37
C VAL A 65 5.00 -6.36 -0.45
N PHE A 66 5.10 -6.45 -1.78
CA PHE A 66 4.17 -5.74 -2.68
C PHE A 66 2.69 -6.14 -2.52
N ASN A 67 2.42 -7.36 -2.07
CA ASN A 67 1.04 -7.80 -1.81
C ASN A 67 0.38 -6.98 -0.68
N VAL A 68 1.16 -6.45 0.27
CA VAL A 68 0.65 -5.58 1.34
C VAL A 68 0.19 -4.24 0.75
N ARG A 69 0.99 -3.65 -0.14
CA ARG A 69 0.62 -2.44 -0.89
C ARG A 69 -0.67 -2.66 -1.69
N ASP A 70 -0.76 -3.76 -2.42
CA ASP A 70 -1.92 -4.03 -3.28
C ASP A 70 -3.18 -4.32 -2.45
N ALA A 71 -3.05 -4.96 -1.29
CA ALA A 71 -4.14 -5.12 -0.32
C ALA A 71 -4.61 -3.77 0.23
N ALA A 72 -3.71 -2.85 0.53
CA ALA A 72 -4.06 -1.49 0.99
C ALA A 72 -4.82 -0.70 -0.08
N ILE A 73 -4.42 -0.79 -1.36
CA ILE A 73 -5.15 -0.21 -2.49
C ILE A 73 -6.53 -0.84 -2.63
N ALA A 74 -6.61 -2.18 -2.58
CA ALA A 74 -7.88 -2.89 -2.72
C ALA A 74 -8.85 -2.58 -1.58
N ALA A 75 -8.33 -2.46 -0.35
CA ALA A 75 -9.05 -1.94 0.79
C ALA A 75 -9.56 -0.53 0.47
N ALA A 76 -8.69 0.42 0.09
CA ALA A 76 -9.02 1.81 -0.26
C ALA A 76 -10.16 1.96 -1.29
N ILE A 77 -10.23 1.04 -2.27
CA ILE A 77 -11.20 1.06 -3.36
C ILE A 77 -12.53 0.40 -2.99
N ASN A 78 -12.51 -0.68 -2.21
CA ASN A 78 -13.69 -1.50 -1.94
C ASN A 78 -14.07 -1.50 -0.44
N PRO A 79 -14.95 -0.60 0.00
CA PRO A 79 -15.37 -0.51 1.40
C PRO A 79 -16.16 -1.75 1.89
N ARG A 80 -16.52 -2.68 1.01
CA ARG A 80 -17.22 -3.92 1.39
C ARG A 80 -16.27 -5.01 1.88
N PHE A 81 -14.96 -4.82 1.74
CA PHE A 81 -13.99 -5.79 2.23
C PHE A 81 -13.90 -5.73 3.75
N LYS A 82 -14.22 -6.85 4.38
CA LYS A 82 -13.94 -7.06 5.80
C LYS A 82 -12.42 -7.17 6.00
N ILE A 83 -11.93 -6.81 7.18
CA ILE A 83 -10.51 -6.88 7.51
C ILE A 83 -9.86 -8.25 7.22
N GLY A 84 -10.56 -9.35 7.48
CA GLY A 84 -10.06 -10.69 7.16
C GLY A 84 -9.81 -10.91 5.66
N THR A 85 -10.61 -10.29 4.78
CA THR A 85 -10.39 -10.31 3.33
C THR A 85 -9.14 -9.51 2.97
N ILE A 86 -8.97 -8.32 3.56
CA ILE A 86 -7.81 -7.44 3.32
C ILE A 86 -6.51 -8.15 3.72
N ILE A 87 -6.47 -8.75 4.91
CA ILE A 87 -5.31 -9.53 5.37
C ILE A 87 -5.03 -10.71 4.43
N ASN A 88 -6.07 -11.39 3.94
CA ASN A 88 -5.88 -12.50 3.02
C ASN A 88 -5.45 -12.07 1.61
N LEU A 89 -5.83 -10.88 1.14
CA LEU A 89 -5.29 -10.31 -0.10
C LEU A 89 -3.77 -10.14 0.00
N ALA A 90 -3.26 -9.70 1.16
CA ALA A 90 -1.82 -9.60 1.40
C ALA A 90 -1.15 -10.97 1.57
N ALA A 91 -1.68 -11.81 2.48
CA ALA A 91 -1.00 -13.03 2.93
C ALA A 91 -1.18 -14.23 1.98
N LYS A 92 -2.28 -14.28 1.22
CA LYS A 92 -2.66 -15.39 0.33
C LYS A 92 -2.71 -14.98 -1.15
N ALA A 93 -1.96 -13.94 -1.53
CA ALA A 93 -1.99 -13.35 -2.88
C ALA A 93 -1.77 -14.35 -4.04
N HIS A 94 -1.02 -15.43 -3.79
CA HIS A 94 -0.74 -16.46 -4.81
C HIS A 94 -1.84 -17.51 -4.97
N THR A 95 -2.82 -17.56 -4.05
CA THR A 95 -3.94 -18.48 -4.22
C THR A 95 -4.86 -18.02 -5.35
N PRO A 96 -5.43 -18.94 -6.16
CA PRO A 96 -6.25 -18.56 -7.30
C PRO A 96 -7.44 -17.67 -6.95
N TYR A 97 -8.03 -17.86 -5.76
CA TYR A 97 -9.15 -17.04 -5.30
C TYR A 97 -8.74 -15.59 -5.05
N TYR A 98 -7.74 -15.34 -4.19
CA TYR A 98 -7.35 -13.98 -3.83
C TYR A 98 -6.67 -13.24 -4.98
N LYS A 99 -5.93 -13.94 -5.85
CA LYS A 99 -5.39 -13.36 -7.09
C LYS A 99 -6.51 -12.83 -7.99
N ARG A 100 -7.57 -13.61 -8.21
CA ARG A 100 -8.72 -13.19 -9.03
C ARG A 100 -9.49 -12.06 -8.38
N LEU A 101 -9.71 -12.12 -7.06
CA LEU A 101 -10.40 -11.09 -6.31
C LEU A 101 -9.68 -9.75 -6.44
N LEU A 102 -8.36 -9.72 -6.16
CA LEU A 102 -7.53 -8.52 -6.29
C LEU A 102 -7.57 -7.97 -7.72
N SER A 103 -7.28 -8.82 -8.71
CA SER A 103 -7.22 -8.41 -10.11
C SER A 103 -8.55 -7.83 -10.58
N LYS A 104 -9.66 -8.45 -10.20
CA LYS A 104 -11.00 -7.96 -10.50
C LYS A 104 -11.27 -6.62 -9.83
N THR A 105 -10.97 -6.46 -8.55
CA THR A 105 -11.20 -5.19 -7.83
C THR A 105 -10.40 -4.03 -8.43
N LEU A 106 -9.14 -4.25 -8.80
CA LEU A 106 -8.31 -3.22 -9.42
C LEU A 106 -8.78 -2.90 -10.85
N ALA A 107 -9.15 -3.92 -11.62
CA ALA A 107 -9.63 -3.74 -13.00
C ALA A 107 -11.00 -3.05 -13.06
N ASP A 108 -11.93 -3.43 -12.19
CA ASP A 108 -13.31 -2.95 -12.20
C ASP A 108 -13.39 -1.42 -12.13
N GLY A 109 -12.46 -0.75 -11.45
CA GLY A 109 -12.43 0.71 -11.49
C GLY A 109 -12.27 1.26 -12.91
N PHE A 110 -11.37 0.71 -13.70
CA PHE A 110 -11.08 1.21 -15.04
C PHE A 110 -11.91 0.56 -16.15
N THR A 111 -12.73 -0.44 -15.83
CA THR A 111 -13.55 -1.16 -16.83
C THR A 111 -15.06 -1.15 -16.54
N ASN A 112 -15.49 -0.81 -15.33
CA ASN A 112 -16.90 -0.84 -14.94
C ASN A 112 -17.40 0.58 -14.54
N PRO A 113 -18.28 1.22 -15.34
CA PRO A 113 -18.76 2.58 -15.08
C PRO A 113 -19.67 2.70 -13.86
N ASP A 114 -20.25 1.59 -13.38
CA ASP A 114 -21.12 1.58 -12.20
C ASP A 114 -20.34 1.60 -10.88
N ILE A 115 -19.04 1.28 -10.94
CA ILE A 115 -18.17 1.31 -9.77
C ILE A 115 -17.62 2.73 -9.63
N LYS A 116 -18.07 3.43 -8.60
CA LYS A 116 -17.63 4.78 -8.26
C LYS A 116 -16.84 4.77 -6.97
N PRO A 117 -15.78 5.60 -6.84
CA PRO A 117 -15.06 5.73 -5.59
C PRO A 117 -15.95 6.34 -4.51
N ASP A 118 -15.81 5.85 -3.28
CA ASP A 118 -16.19 6.62 -2.10
C ASP A 118 -15.18 7.77 -1.94
N HIS A 119 -15.61 8.99 -2.21
CA HIS A 119 -14.72 10.15 -2.24
C HIS A 119 -14.10 10.48 -0.89
N ASN A 120 -14.83 10.31 0.22
CA ASN A 120 -14.31 10.58 1.56
C ASN A 120 -13.26 9.54 1.92
N ARG A 121 -13.60 8.27 1.72
CA ARG A 121 -12.69 7.16 1.99
C ARG A 121 -11.43 7.24 1.15
N LEU A 122 -11.57 7.60 -0.13
CA LEU A 122 -10.44 7.77 -1.03
C LEU A 122 -9.57 8.96 -0.62
N HIS A 123 -10.16 10.07 -0.20
CA HIS A 123 -9.41 11.22 0.32
C HIS A 123 -8.59 10.84 1.55
N ASN A 124 -9.20 10.16 2.52
CA ASN A 124 -8.53 9.73 3.74
C ASN A 124 -7.38 8.76 3.44
N ALA A 125 -7.60 7.80 2.52
CA ALA A 125 -6.57 6.86 2.10
C ALA A 125 -5.38 7.58 1.42
N ILE A 126 -5.63 8.57 0.56
CA ILE A 126 -4.57 9.37 -0.08
C ILE A 126 -3.80 10.17 0.98
N THR A 127 -4.50 10.86 1.89
CA THR A 127 -3.87 11.64 2.97
C THR A 127 -3.00 10.74 3.85
N THR A 128 -3.52 9.58 4.23
CA THR A 128 -2.79 8.59 5.04
C THR A 128 -1.55 8.08 4.30
N ALA A 129 -1.68 7.72 3.02
CA ALA A 129 -0.55 7.29 2.20
C ALA A 129 0.55 8.36 2.08
N CYS A 130 0.18 9.64 1.98
CA CYS A 130 1.15 10.73 2.03
C CYS A 130 1.82 10.83 3.41
N GLY A 131 1.07 10.70 4.50
CA GLY A 131 1.62 10.70 5.87
C GLY A 131 2.61 9.56 6.14
N LEU A 132 2.42 8.39 5.51
CA LEU A 132 3.38 7.27 5.60
C LEU A 132 4.77 7.63 5.08
N THR A 133 4.90 8.67 4.24
CA THR A 133 6.21 9.09 3.72
C THR A 133 7.09 9.74 4.80
N ASP A 134 6.47 10.35 5.81
CA ASP A 134 7.17 10.92 6.97
C ASP A 134 7.58 9.84 7.98
N LEU A 135 6.87 8.70 7.99
CA LEU A 135 7.15 7.54 8.83
C LEU A 135 8.16 6.55 8.21
N ALA A 136 8.52 6.73 6.93
CA ALA A 136 9.42 5.84 6.23
C ALA A 136 10.85 5.91 6.80
N SER A 137 11.47 4.77 7.10
CA SER A 137 12.80 4.75 7.72
C SER A 137 13.93 5.20 6.79
N GLU A 138 13.71 5.11 5.48
CA GLU A 138 14.64 5.55 4.44
C GLU A 138 13.91 6.22 3.27
N LYS A 139 14.60 7.08 2.51
CA LYS A 139 14.04 7.78 1.34
C LYS A 139 13.36 6.81 0.35
N LYS A 140 13.98 5.65 0.07
CA LYS A 140 13.47 4.65 -0.88
C LYS A 140 12.09 4.10 -0.48
N TYR A 141 11.83 3.94 0.82
CA TYR A 141 10.56 3.38 1.32
C TYR A 141 9.38 4.36 1.19
N ARG A 142 9.63 5.64 0.90
CA ARG A 142 8.59 6.61 0.54
C ARG A 142 7.92 6.30 -0.80
N ALA A 143 8.58 5.54 -1.66
CA ALA A 143 8.13 5.33 -3.02
C ALA A 143 6.80 4.56 -3.11
N HIS A 144 6.62 3.52 -2.29
CA HIS A 144 5.42 2.70 -2.32
C HIS A 144 4.17 3.44 -1.83
N PRO A 145 4.19 4.16 -0.68
CA PRO A 145 3.07 5.01 -0.28
C PRO A 145 2.74 6.10 -1.31
N LEU A 146 3.73 6.75 -1.92
CA LEU A 146 3.50 7.72 -2.99
C LEU A 146 2.86 7.07 -4.23
N ALA A 147 3.27 5.85 -4.58
CA ALA A 147 2.64 5.12 -5.69
C ALA A 147 1.19 4.70 -5.37
N VAL A 148 0.88 4.38 -4.11
CA VAL A 148 -0.50 4.18 -3.64
C VAL A 148 -1.31 5.46 -3.80
N ALA A 149 -0.81 6.59 -3.31
CA ALA A 149 -1.45 7.90 -3.46
C ALA A 149 -1.68 8.24 -4.94
N ALA A 150 -0.69 7.97 -5.81
CA ALA A 150 -0.80 8.17 -7.25
C ALA A 150 -1.93 7.33 -7.87
N TYR A 151 -1.97 6.03 -7.56
CA TYR A 151 -3.00 5.13 -8.06
C TYR A 151 -4.40 5.55 -7.59
N LEU A 152 -4.54 5.90 -6.30
CA LEU A 152 -5.81 6.31 -5.72
C LEU A 152 -6.28 7.66 -6.25
N SER A 153 -5.38 8.64 -6.44
CA SER A 153 -5.70 9.89 -7.12
C SER A 153 -6.14 9.66 -8.56
N TRP A 154 -5.48 8.74 -9.29
CA TRP A 154 -5.86 8.39 -10.65
C TRP A 154 -7.25 7.76 -10.67
N TRP A 155 -7.50 6.81 -9.78
CA TRP A 155 -8.80 6.18 -9.61
C TRP A 155 -9.90 7.20 -9.27
N GLY A 156 -9.59 8.19 -8.44
CA GLY A 156 -10.51 9.28 -8.07
C GLY A 156 -10.72 10.34 -9.14
N GLY A 157 -10.13 10.21 -10.33
CA GLY A 157 -10.26 11.20 -11.40
C GLY A 157 -9.41 12.47 -11.22
N LYS A 158 -8.38 12.43 -10.38
CA LYS A 158 -7.48 13.56 -10.11
C LYS A 158 -6.14 13.35 -10.82
N MET A 159 -6.15 13.43 -12.15
CA MET A 159 -5.02 13.05 -13.01
C MET A 159 -3.74 13.86 -12.72
N GLU A 160 -3.85 15.16 -12.47
CA GLU A 160 -2.69 16.01 -12.16
C GLU A 160 -2.04 15.60 -10.82
N GLN A 161 -2.84 15.34 -9.79
CA GLN A 161 -2.35 14.85 -8.51
C GLN A 161 -1.70 13.47 -8.65
N ALA A 162 -2.34 12.58 -9.42
CA ALA A 162 -1.80 11.26 -9.70
C ALA A 162 -0.44 11.33 -10.40
N TYR A 163 -0.28 12.24 -11.36
CA TYR A 163 0.98 12.48 -12.05
C TYR A 163 2.06 12.95 -11.07
N SER A 164 1.77 13.95 -10.25
CA SER A 164 2.70 14.48 -9.24
C SER A 164 3.18 13.41 -8.26
N TYR A 165 2.27 12.62 -7.70
CA TYR A 165 2.64 11.55 -6.77
C TYR A 165 3.45 10.44 -7.45
N ALA A 166 3.15 10.10 -8.70
CA ALA A 166 3.92 9.09 -9.42
C ALA A 166 5.36 9.54 -9.72
N ILE A 167 5.57 10.83 -10.04
CA ILE A 167 6.92 11.39 -10.20
C ILE A 167 7.68 11.37 -8.87
N LEU A 168 7.05 11.79 -7.77
CA LEU A 168 7.68 11.74 -6.44
C LEU A 168 8.02 10.31 -6.02
N ALA A 169 7.17 9.33 -6.34
CA ALA A 169 7.45 7.92 -6.09
C ALA A 169 8.70 7.45 -6.84
N LEU A 170 8.86 7.83 -8.12
CA LEU A 170 10.03 7.47 -8.92
C LEU A 170 11.31 8.24 -8.53
N ASP A 171 11.19 9.43 -7.94
CA ASP A 171 12.34 10.14 -7.33
C ASP A 171 12.82 9.44 -6.05
N ALA A 172 11.89 8.89 -5.26
CA ALA A 172 12.21 8.10 -4.09
C ALA A 172 12.85 6.75 -4.46
N ASP A 173 12.25 6.02 -5.40
CA ASP A 173 12.79 4.79 -5.97
C ASP A 173 12.33 4.59 -7.43
N ARG A 174 13.29 4.70 -8.35
CA ARG A 174 13.08 4.58 -9.81
C ARG A 174 12.54 3.21 -10.23
N THR A 175 12.63 2.18 -9.39
CA THR A 175 12.18 0.82 -9.68
C THR A 175 10.71 0.57 -9.32
N THR A 176 10.03 1.57 -8.77
CA THR A 176 8.62 1.48 -8.34
C THR A 176 7.66 1.32 -9.53
N SER A 177 7.39 0.06 -9.90
CA SER A 177 6.63 -0.31 -11.09
C SER A 177 5.19 0.23 -11.10
N LEU A 178 4.55 0.36 -9.94
CA LEU A 178 3.20 0.93 -9.83
C LEU A 178 3.16 2.40 -10.27
N ALA A 179 4.15 3.19 -9.88
CA ALA A 179 4.25 4.59 -10.29
C ALA A 179 4.47 4.73 -11.80
N ALA A 180 5.37 3.90 -12.36
CA ALA A 180 5.57 3.82 -13.81
C ALA A 180 4.28 3.44 -14.56
N LEU A 181 3.52 2.47 -14.04
CA LEU A 181 2.23 2.07 -14.61
C LEU A 181 1.24 3.24 -14.63
N VAL A 182 1.11 3.98 -13.53
CA VAL A 182 0.22 5.15 -13.45
C VAL A 182 0.62 6.19 -14.49
N LEU A 183 1.91 6.54 -14.60
CA LEU A 183 2.38 7.50 -15.62
C LEU A 183 2.09 7.04 -17.04
N VAL A 184 2.34 5.76 -17.35
CA VAL A 184 2.04 5.21 -18.68
C VAL A 184 0.54 5.29 -18.96
N ALA A 185 -0.32 4.95 -18.00
CA ALA A 185 -1.76 5.01 -18.18
C ALA A 185 -2.25 6.45 -18.39
N LEU A 186 -1.76 7.40 -17.60
CA LEU A 186 -2.05 8.83 -17.74
C LEU A 186 -1.58 9.38 -19.10
N SER A 187 -0.38 9.02 -19.55
CA SER A 187 0.15 9.44 -20.86
C SER A 187 -0.71 8.94 -22.04
N LYS A 188 -1.43 7.83 -21.85
CA LYS A 188 -2.37 7.26 -22.83
C LYS A 188 -3.79 7.80 -22.66
N GLY A 189 -4.00 8.81 -21.81
CA GLY A 189 -5.31 9.38 -21.53
C GLY A 189 -6.29 8.40 -20.88
N LYS A 190 -5.81 7.34 -20.21
CA LYS A 190 -6.69 6.38 -19.54
C LYS A 190 -7.32 7.03 -18.31
N LYS A 191 -8.64 6.93 -18.23
CA LYS A 191 -9.46 7.46 -17.14
C LYS A 191 -10.22 6.34 -16.44
N PRO A 192 -10.57 6.52 -15.15
CA PRO A 192 -11.61 5.75 -14.49
C PRO A 192 -12.85 5.53 -15.37
N ALA A 193 -13.45 4.34 -15.34
CA ALA A 193 -14.58 4.02 -16.22
C ALA A 193 -15.79 4.91 -15.97
N TYR A 194 -16.02 5.32 -14.72
CA TYR A 194 -17.16 6.15 -14.32
C TYR A 194 -17.08 7.62 -14.81
N LEU A 195 -15.96 8.02 -15.42
CA LEU A 195 -15.74 9.36 -15.99
C LEU A 195 -15.89 9.39 -17.52
N ASN A 196 -16.22 8.25 -18.13
CA ASN A 196 -16.46 8.14 -19.57
C ASN A 196 -17.94 8.32 -19.92
#